data_AF-A0A8T5EI73-F1
#
_entry.id   AF-A0A8T5EI73-F1
#
_cell.length_a   1.000
_cell.length_b   1.000
_cell.length_c   1.000
_cell.angle_alpha   90.00
_cell.angle_beta   90.00
_cell.angle_gamma   90.00
#
_symmetry.space_group_name_H-M   'P 1'
#
loop_
_entity.id
_entity.type
_entity.pdbx_description
1 polymer ?
#
loop_
_entity_poly.entity_id
_entity_poly.type
_entity_poly.pdbx_seq_one_letter_code
_entity_poly.pdbx_strand_id
1 'polypeptide(L)'
;MSGTNSIEVRVENLLVRFTPTPSVDLEEAIERLGGVRNGDVIIKMLDAPRATLIIDEKGRIIVHGTHRIEAARAAAKEMLLRMGRNDSGLIAELGPIVASFDFGEEVPIHNIRSNLGSGTTSIDERLGCLRLNDTRHDLELLIWPTGKCVALEARHPNMVAMAAVHWKGKFADKKSLKA
;
A
#
# COMPACT_ATOMS: atom_id res chain seq x y z
N MET A 1 6.31 34.58 -3.03
CA MET A 1 6.48 33.22 -3.57
C MET A 1 6.57 32.28 -2.38
N SER A 2 5.48 31.58 -2.06
CA SER A 2 5.47 30.61 -0.94
C SER A 2 5.92 29.27 -1.50
N GLY A 3 7.08 28.78 -1.08
CA GLY A 3 7.50 27.43 -1.40
C GLY A 3 6.43 26.45 -0.92
N THR A 4 5.81 25.72 -1.84
CA THR A 4 5.10 24.49 -1.50
C THR A 4 6.14 23.57 -0.86
N ASN A 5 6.13 23.45 0.46
CA ASN A 5 6.87 22.39 1.14
C ASN A 5 6.38 21.07 0.55
N SER A 6 7.20 20.47 -0.31
CA SER A 6 6.92 19.16 -0.90
C SER A 6 6.86 18.16 0.24
N ILE A 7 5.69 17.58 0.47
CA ILE A 7 5.52 16.49 1.44
C ILE A 7 6.25 15.27 0.87
N GLU A 8 7.26 14.80 1.59
CA GLU A 8 7.99 13.60 1.22
C GLU A 8 7.14 12.37 1.53
N VAL A 9 6.91 11.54 0.51
CA VAL A 9 6.12 10.31 0.60
C VAL A 9 7.05 9.12 0.46
N ARG A 10 6.96 8.20 1.42
CA ARG A 10 7.68 6.94 1.41
C ARG A 10 6.73 5.78 1.15
N VAL A 11 7.02 4.95 0.15
CA VAL A 11 6.28 3.70 -0.09
C VAL A 11 6.74 2.67 0.94
N GLU A 12 5.82 2.25 1.81
CA GLU A 12 6.06 1.23 2.84
C GLU A 12 5.75 -0.18 2.33
N ASN A 13 4.82 -0.30 1.39
CA ASN A 13 4.49 -1.57 0.77
C ASN A 13 3.83 -1.35 -0.59
N LEU A 14 4.17 -2.20 -1.55
CA LEU A 14 3.59 -2.26 -2.87
C LEU A 14 3.13 -3.70 -3.09
N LEU A 15 1.85 -3.86 -3.40
CA LEU A 15 1.30 -5.11 -3.91
C LEU A 15 1.48 -5.17 -5.42
N VAL A 16 2.02 -6.28 -5.92
CA VAL A 16 2.06 -6.55 -7.37
C VAL A 16 1.57 -7.96 -7.61
N ARG A 17 0.64 -8.11 -8.55
CA ARG A 17 0.23 -9.41 -9.05
C ARG A 17 0.98 -9.70 -10.35
N PHE A 18 1.56 -10.87 -10.43
CA PHE A 18 2.17 -11.40 -11.64
C PHE A 18 1.39 -12.60 -12.14
N THR A 19 1.14 -12.62 -13.44
CA THR A 19 0.47 -13.73 -14.12
C THR A 19 1.49 -14.40 -15.04
N PRO A 20 2.06 -15.55 -14.65
CA PRO A 20 2.98 -16.30 -15.49
C PRO A 20 2.23 -17.07 -16.58
N THR A 21 2.93 -17.37 -17.68
CA THR A 21 2.41 -18.21 -18.76
C THR A 21 3.38 -19.37 -18.99
N PRO A 22 3.00 -20.63 -18.68
CA PRO A 22 1.72 -21.05 -18.09
C PRO A 22 1.58 -20.65 -16.61
N SER A 23 0.34 -20.63 -16.10
CA SER A 23 0.04 -20.43 -14.69
C SER A 23 0.82 -21.38 -13.79
N VAL A 24 1.10 -20.95 -12.56
CA VAL A 24 1.75 -21.79 -11.54
C VAL A 24 0.82 -22.94 -11.14
N ASP A 25 1.36 -24.15 -11.14
CA ASP A 25 0.69 -25.29 -10.53
C ASP A 25 0.88 -25.25 -9.01
N LEU A 26 -0.22 -25.41 -8.26
CA LEU A 26 -0.23 -25.25 -6.81
C LEU A 26 0.45 -26.42 -6.09
N GLU A 27 0.35 -27.64 -6.63
CA GLU A 27 1.02 -28.81 -6.06
C GLU A 27 2.53 -28.70 -6.28
N GLU A 28 2.94 -28.32 -7.49
CA GLU A 28 4.35 -28.04 -7.79
C GLU A 28 4.92 -26.94 -6.88
N ALA A 29 4.14 -25.88 -6.61
CA ALA A 29 4.55 -24.83 -5.70
C ALA A 29 4.76 -25.32 -4.26
N ILE A 30 3.95 -26.27 -3.77
CA ILE A 30 4.16 -26.87 -2.45
C ILE A 30 5.42 -27.73 -2.46
N GLU A 31 5.52 -28.65 -3.42
CA GLU A 31 6.59 -29.66 -3.47
C GLU A 31 7.98 -29.05 -3.69
N ARG A 32 8.08 -28.08 -4.61
CA ARG A 32 9.39 -27.50 -5.01
C ARG A 32 9.80 -26.31 -4.17
N LEU A 33 8.85 -25.50 -3.72
CA LEU A 33 9.17 -24.26 -3.01
C LEU A 33 9.03 -24.39 -1.49
N GLY A 34 8.43 -25.48 -0.99
CA GLY A 34 8.06 -25.59 0.41
C GLY A 34 7.07 -24.50 0.82
N GLY A 35 6.14 -24.17 -0.08
CA GLY A 35 5.04 -23.26 0.21
C GLY A 35 4.06 -23.90 1.20
N VAL A 36 3.47 -23.09 2.07
CA VAL A 36 2.47 -23.55 3.04
C VAL A 36 1.09 -23.25 2.49
N ARG A 37 0.25 -24.27 2.35
CA ARG A 37 -1.16 -24.09 1.98
C ARG A 37 -1.91 -23.43 3.14
N ASN A 38 -2.65 -22.38 2.83
CA ASN A 38 -3.51 -21.67 3.78
C ASN A 38 -4.83 -21.33 3.09
N GLY A 39 -5.87 -22.12 3.33
CA GLY A 39 -7.11 -22.05 2.55
C GLY A 39 -6.85 -22.29 1.07
N ASP A 40 -7.32 -21.37 0.23
CA ASP A 40 -7.25 -21.44 -1.24
C ASP A 40 -5.97 -20.82 -1.84
N VAL A 41 -4.99 -20.48 -0.98
CA VAL A 41 -3.72 -19.89 -1.41
C VAL A 41 -2.52 -20.66 -0.87
N ILE A 42 -1.39 -20.53 -1.56
CA ILE A 42 -0.08 -20.97 -1.05
C ILE A 42 0.72 -19.75 -0.63
N ILE A 43 1.27 -19.78 0.58
CA ILE A 43 2.11 -18.70 1.11
C ILE A 43 3.56 -19.18 1.13
N LYS A 44 4.47 -18.37 0.58
CA LYS A 44 5.91 -18.60 0.63
C LYS A 44 6.65 -17.32 1.02
N MET A 45 7.46 -17.38 2.06
CA MET A 45 8.40 -16.30 2.38
C MET A 45 9.71 -16.50 1.61
N LEU A 46 10.24 -15.40 1.09
CA LEU A 46 11.56 -15.31 0.50
C LEU A 46 12.48 -14.44 1.37
N ASP A 47 13.73 -14.87 1.49
CA ASP A 47 14.77 -14.11 2.23
C ASP A 47 15.45 -13.08 1.33
N ALA A 48 15.67 -13.41 0.05
CA ALA A 48 16.38 -12.58 -0.92
C ALA A 48 15.74 -12.70 -2.33
N PRO A 49 15.09 -11.64 -2.85
CA PRO A 49 14.67 -10.44 -2.13
C PRO A 49 13.66 -10.76 -1.02
N ARG A 50 13.70 -10.00 0.08
CA ARG A 50 12.75 -10.19 1.18
C ARG A 50 11.34 -9.85 0.72
N ALA A 51 10.48 -10.86 0.66
CA ALA A 51 9.10 -10.72 0.22
C ALA A 51 8.24 -11.88 0.72
N THR A 52 6.94 -11.66 0.82
CA THR A 52 5.94 -12.72 0.97
C THR A 52 5.25 -12.92 -0.36
N LEU A 53 5.32 -14.13 -0.86
CA LEU A 53 4.63 -14.58 -2.07
C LEU A 53 3.34 -15.28 -1.67
N ILE A 54 2.27 -14.95 -2.37
CA ILE A 54 0.96 -15.59 -2.24
C ILE A 54 0.59 -16.09 -3.63
N ILE A 55 0.32 -17.38 -3.77
CA ILE A 55 -0.10 -17.99 -5.02
C ILE A 55 -1.57 -18.31 -4.88
N ASP A 56 -2.40 -17.75 -5.76
CA ASP A 56 -3.84 -17.99 -5.72
C ASP A 56 -4.26 -19.22 -6.53
N GLU A 57 -5.53 -19.59 -6.39
CA GLU A 57 -6.16 -20.71 -7.09
C GLU A 57 -5.98 -20.71 -8.62
N LYS A 58 -5.68 -19.55 -9.23
CA LYS A 58 -5.48 -19.39 -10.69
C LYS A 58 -4.02 -19.50 -11.09
N GLY A 59 -3.13 -19.77 -10.14
CA GLY A 59 -1.69 -19.82 -10.33
C GLY A 59 -1.05 -18.46 -10.56
N ARG A 60 -1.69 -17.37 -10.09
CA ARG A 60 -1.13 -16.01 -10.13
C ARG A 60 -0.32 -15.77 -8.87
N ILE A 61 0.75 -14.99 -8.99
CA ILE A 61 1.71 -14.71 -7.92
C ILE A 61 1.47 -13.29 -7.41
N ILE A 62 0.95 -13.12 -6.20
CA ILE A 62 0.89 -11.83 -5.50
C ILE A 62 2.14 -11.67 -4.65
N VAL A 63 2.85 -10.56 -4.83
CA VAL A 63 4.05 -10.21 -4.07
C VAL A 63 3.72 -9.11 -3.09
N HIS A 64 4.05 -9.35 -1.82
CA HIS A 64 3.89 -8.43 -0.70
C HIS A 64 5.24 -8.18 -0.01
N GLY A 65 5.39 -7.02 0.64
CA GLY A 65 6.56 -6.68 1.45
C GLY A 65 7.70 -6.04 0.66
N THR A 66 7.40 -5.52 -0.52
CA THR A 66 8.37 -4.82 -1.38
C THR A 66 7.99 -3.36 -1.55
N HIS A 67 8.97 -2.49 -1.77
CA HIS A 67 8.72 -1.04 -1.90
C HIS A 67 8.78 -0.54 -3.35
N ARG A 68 9.16 -1.41 -4.30
CA ARG A 68 9.34 -1.07 -5.71
C ARG A 68 9.01 -2.26 -6.61
N ILE A 69 8.53 -1.98 -7.82
CA ILE A 69 8.07 -3.01 -8.76
C ILE A 69 9.22 -3.94 -9.18
N GLU A 70 10.45 -3.45 -9.26
CA GLU A 70 11.62 -4.23 -9.65
C GLU A 70 11.95 -5.30 -8.60
N ALA A 71 11.80 -4.97 -7.31
CA ALA A 71 11.99 -5.92 -6.22
C ALA A 71 10.87 -6.96 -6.20
N ALA A 72 9.63 -6.53 -6.44
CA ALA A 72 8.50 -7.45 -6.59
C ALA A 72 8.72 -8.43 -7.76
N ARG A 73 9.19 -7.91 -8.90
CA ARG A 73 9.50 -8.71 -10.09
C ARG A 73 10.65 -9.67 -9.83
N ALA A 74 11.71 -9.22 -9.15
CA ALA A 74 12.82 -10.10 -8.78
C ALA A 74 12.35 -11.25 -7.88
N ALA A 75 11.44 -10.99 -6.92
CA ALA A 75 10.86 -12.02 -6.07
C ALA A 75 10.05 -13.06 -6.87
N ALA A 76 9.21 -12.60 -7.79
CA ALA A 76 8.43 -13.48 -8.66
C ALA A 76 9.33 -14.31 -9.60
N LYS A 77 10.39 -13.69 -10.17
CA LYS A 77 11.36 -14.41 -11.01
C LYS A 77 12.13 -15.47 -10.23
N GLU A 78 12.59 -15.14 -9.03
CA GLU A 78 13.29 -16.08 -8.16
C GLU A 78 12.44 -17.33 -7.89
N MET A 79 11.15 -17.14 -7.61
CA MET A 79 10.21 -18.24 -7.46
C MET A 79 10.12 -19.11 -8.72
N LEU A 80 9.91 -18.50 -9.89
CA LEU A 80 9.80 -19.22 -11.16
C LEU A 80 11.07 -20.01 -11.48
N LEU A 81 12.25 -19.41 -11.26
CA LEU A 81 13.54 -20.06 -11.48
C LEU A 81 13.73 -21.28 -10.57
N ARG A 82 13.33 -21.19 -9.30
CA ARG A 82 13.37 -22.35 -8.37
C ARG A 82 12.42 -23.48 -8.79
N MET A 83 11.34 -23.15 -9.48
CA MET A 83 10.45 -24.15 -10.10
C MET A 83 11.00 -24.72 -11.42
N GLY A 84 12.12 -24.20 -11.93
CA GLY A 84 12.65 -24.58 -13.25
C GLY A 84 11.84 -23.96 -14.41
N ARG A 85 11.09 -22.89 -14.14
CA ARG A 85 10.27 -22.16 -15.12
C ARG A 85 10.99 -20.89 -15.58
N ASN A 86 10.76 -20.50 -16.83
CA ASN A 86 11.21 -19.20 -17.32
C ASN A 86 10.20 -18.10 -16.90
N ASP A 87 10.62 -16.85 -17.00
CA ASP A 87 9.82 -15.66 -16.70
C ASP A 87 9.28 -14.96 -17.97
N SER A 88 9.37 -15.63 -19.13
CA SER A 88 8.85 -15.11 -20.39
C SER A 88 7.33 -15.00 -20.32
N GLY A 89 6.78 -13.89 -20.80
CA GLY A 89 5.34 -13.66 -20.78
C GLY A 89 4.77 -13.32 -19.39
N LEU A 90 5.61 -13.00 -18.41
CA LEU A 90 5.17 -12.56 -17.08
C LEU A 90 4.52 -11.18 -17.12
N ILE A 91 3.19 -11.15 -17.08
CA ILE A 91 2.38 -9.93 -17.03
C ILE A 91 2.35 -9.42 -15.58
N ALA A 92 2.46 -8.11 -15.39
CA ALA A 92 2.42 -7.47 -14.08
C ALA A 92 1.22 -6.53 -13.96
N GLU A 93 0.51 -6.62 -12.85
CA GLU A 93 -0.61 -5.77 -12.50
C GLU A 93 -0.32 -5.11 -11.15
N LEU A 94 -0.29 -3.78 -11.11
CA LEU A 94 -0.03 -3.03 -9.89
C LEU A 94 -1.28 -3.05 -9.01
N GLY A 95 -1.09 -3.46 -7.76
CA GLY A 95 -2.07 -3.34 -6.70
C GLY A 95 -1.95 -2.01 -5.95
N PRO A 96 -2.74 -1.83 -4.89
CA PRO A 96 -2.61 -0.66 -4.03
C PRO A 96 -1.25 -0.62 -3.33
N ILE A 97 -0.85 0.58 -2.96
CA ILE A 97 0.32 0.86 -2.13
C ILE A 97 -0.11 1.30 -0.74
N VAL A 98 0.73 0.97 0.23
CA VAL A 98 0.74 1.61 1.54
C VAL A 98 1.90 2.57 1.55
N ALA A 99 1.65 3.82 1.91
CA ALA A 99 2.67 4.85 1.98
C ALA A 99 2.61 5.59 3.31
N SER A 100 3.74 6.15 3.74
CA SER A 100 3.82 7.02 4.91
C SER A 100 4.29 8.41 4.48
N PHE A 101 3.90 9.40 5.27
CA PHE A 101 4.40 10.77 5.18
C PHE A 101 4.24 11.47 6.52
N ASP A 102 4.79 12.68 6.64
CA ASP A 102 4.68 13.51 7.83
C ASP A 102 4.21 14.92 7.44
N PHE A 103 3.20 15.45 8.13
CA PHE A 103 2.80 16.84 7.96
C PHE A 103 3.86 17.82 8.49
N GLY A 104 4.73 17.36 9.40
CA GLY A 104 5.78 18.14 10.06
C GLY A 104 5.25 19.03 11.19
N GLU A 105 3.97 18.88 11.55
CA GLU A 105 3.30 19.64 12.60
C GLU A 105 2.17 18.81 13.22
N GLU A 106 1.79 19.17 14.45
CA GLU A 106 0.71 18.48 15.15
C GLU A 106 -0.64 18.73 14.46
N VAL A 107 -1.48 17.69 14.43
CA VAL A 107 -2.83 17.75 13.88
C VAL A 107 -3.84 17.61 15.02
N PRO A 108 -4.78 18.55 15.20
CA PRO A 108 -5.75 18.50 16.28
C PRO A 108 -6.88 17.52 15.96
N ILE A 109 -6.56 16.22 15.89
CA ILE A 109 -7.45 15.17 15.34
C ILE A 109 -8.83 15.12 15.98
N HIS A 110 -8.94 15.39 17.29
CA HIS A 110 -10.21 15.36 18.01
C HIS A 110 -11.12 16.56 17.70
N ASN A 111 -10.54 17.63 17.15
CA ASN A 111 -11.24 18.86 16.83
C ASN A 111 -11.61 18.97 15.36
N ILE A 112 -11.34 17.96 14.53
CA ILE A 112 -11.68 17.96 13.10
C ILE A 112 -13.15 17.54 12.89
N ARG A 113 -13.86 18.20 11.97
CA ARG A 113 -15.24 17.85 11.60
C ARG A 113 -15.31 16.52 10.86
N SER A 114 -16.42 15.80 11.05
CA SER A 114 -16.69 14.51 10.41
C SER A 114 -16.92 14.59 8.90
N ASN A 115 -17.30 15.75 8.36
CA ASN A 115 -17.50 15.96 6.93
C ASN A 115 -16.81 17.26 6.50
N LEU A 116 -15.90 17.15 5.53
CA LEU A 116 -15.07 18.25 5.02
C LEU A 116 -15.32 18.52 3.52
N GLY A 117 -16.39 17.95 2.96
CA GLY A 117 -16.81 18.06 1.57
C GLY A 117 -16.05 17.14 0.61
N SER A 118 -14.72 17.12 0.69
CA SER A 118 -13.85 16.23 -0.10
C SER A 118 -13.48 14.92 0.62
N GLY A 119 -14.17 14.61 1.71
CA GLY A 119 -13.88 13.44 2.53
C GLY A 119 -14.59 13.46 3.86
N THR A 120 -14.61 12.31 4.52
CA THR A 120 -15.22 12.11 5.83
C THR A 120 -14.19 11.62 6.83
N THR A 121 -14.34 12.04 8.08
CA THR A 121 -13.43 11.67 9.16
C THR A 121 -14.13 10.88 10.27
N SER A 122 -13.39 9.96 10.87
CA SER A 122 -13.78 9.24 12.09
C SER A 122 -12.54 9.01 12.96
N ILE A 123 -12.74 8.88 14.27
CA ILE A 123 -11.64 8.54 15.19
C ILE A 123 -11.59 7.02 15.32
N ASP A 124 -10.40 6.44 15.12
CA ASP A 124 -10.11 5.05 15.48
C ASP A 124 -9.45 5.05 16.85
N GLU A 125 -10.25 4.84 17.90
CA GLU A 125 -9.78 4.85 19.29
C GLU A 125 -8.75 3.74 19.56
N ARG A 126 -8.85 2.62 18.86
CA ARG A 126 -7.93 1.49 19.03
C ARG A 126 -6.52 1.83 18.52
N LEU A 127 -6.43 2.58 17.42
CA LEU A 127 -5.15 3.01 16.85
C LEU A 127 -4.71 4.40 17.32
N GLY A 128 -5.59 5.16 17.98
CA GLY A 128 -5.33 6.52 18.44
C GLY A 128 -5.12 7.52 17.30
N CYS A 129 -5.82 7.32 16.18
CA CYS A 129 -5.66 8.13 14.97
C CYS A 129 -7.00 8.59 14.39
N LEU A 130 -6.94 9.63 13.56
CA LEU A 130 -8.05 10.02 12.68
C LEU A 130 -7.99 9.17 11.42
N ARG A 131 -9.08 8.49 11.09
CA ARG A 131 -9.32 7.93 9.77
C ARG A 131 -9.99 8.99 8.92
N LEU A 132 -9.43 9.23 7.74
CA LEU A 132 -9.96 10.16 6.76
C LEU A 132 -10.14 9.42 5.45
N ASN A 133 -11.38 9.28 5.02
CA ASN A 133 -11.72 8.76 3.70
C ASN A 133 -11.71 9.93 2.70
N ASP A 134 -10.70 9.97 1.83
CA ASP A 134 -10.51 11.01 0.83
C ASP A 134 -11.20 10.63 -0.48
N THR A 135 -12.39 11.19 -0.69
CA THR A 135 -13.17 10.94 -1.92
C THR A 135 -12.63 11.68 -3.14
N ARG A 136 -11.75 12.67 -2.95
CA ARG A 136 -11.12 13.42 -4.06
C ARG A 136 -9.98 12.62 -4.68
N HIS A 137 -9.20 11.92 -3.87
CA HIS A 137 -8.03 11.16 -4.32
C HIS A 137 -8.22 9.64 -4.27
N ASP A 138 -9.38 9.14 -3.82
CA ASP A 138 -9.73 7.71 -3.79
C ASP A 138 -8.74 6.90 -2.93
N LEU A 139 -8.53 7.36 -1.69
CA LEU A 139 -7.64 6.72 -0.71
C LEU A 139 -8.10 6.98 0.72
N GLU A 140 -7.56 6.21 1.66
CA GLU A 140 -7.77 6.43 3.10
C GLU A 140 -6.47 6.91 3.76
N LEU A 141 -6.58 7.88 4.66
CA LEU A 141 -5.48 8.35 5.50
C LEU A 141 -5.73 8.00 6.96
N LEU A 142 -4.72 7.43 7.61
CA LEU A 142 -4.60 7.35 9.06
C LEU A 142 -3.67 8.47 9.52
N ILE A 143 -4.15 9.35 10.38
CA ILE A 143 -3.45 10.57 10.80
C ILE A 143 -3.34 10.58 12.33
N TRP A 144 -2.11 10.58 12.84
CA TRP A 144 -1.86 10.67 14.28
C TRP A 144 -1.74 12.12 14.74
N PRO A 145 -1.96 12.42 16.04
CA PRO A 145 -1.81 13.78 16.58
C PRO A 145 -0.42 14.38 16.30
N THR A 146 0.60 13.53 16.21
CA THR A 146 1.99 13.91 15.91
C THR A 146 2.23 14.46 14.50
N GLY A 147 1.25 14.37 13.59
CA GLY A 147 1.41 14.73 12.17
C GLY A 147 1.86 13.59 11.27
N LYS A 148 2.30 12.46 11.84
CA LYS A 148 2.62 11.24 11.08
C LYS A 148 1.37 10.64 10.47
N CYS A 149 1.50 10.16 9.24
CA CYS A 149 0.39 9.65 8.45
C CYS A 149 0.73 8.34 7.74
N VAL A 150 -0.28 7.50 7.56
CA VAL A 150 -0.25 6.33 6.68
C VAL A 150 -1.39 6.44 5.68
N ALA A 151 -1.07 6.38 4.40
CA ALA A 151 -2.03 6.26 3.31
C ALA A 151 -2.25 4.79 2.96
N LEU A 152 -3.52 4.40 2.93
CA LEU A 152 -4.00 3.08 2.53
C LEU A 152 -4.71 3.17 1.18
N GLU A 153 -4.73 2.05 0.45
CA GLU A 153 -5.42 1.91 -0.84
C GLU A 153 -4.96 2.86 -1.95
N ALA A 154 -3.87 3.59 -1.74
CA ALA A 154 -3.35 4.52 -2.72
C ALA A 154 -2.86 3.79 -3.98
N ARG A 155 -2.93 4.42 -5.15
CA ARG A 155 -2.45 3.83 -6.41
C ARG A 155 -1.05 4.28 -6.81
N HIS A 156 -0.59 5.41 -6.27
CA HIS A 156 0.68 6.01 -6.65
C HIS A 156 1.19 6.99 -5.57
N PRO A 157 2.52 7.08 -5.30
CA PRO A 157 3.06 8.01 -4.29
C PRO A 157 2.73 9.48 -4.58
N ASN A 158 2.73 9.91 -5.84
CA ASN A 158 2.33 11.28 -6.21
C ASN A 158 0.88 11.59 -5.81
N MET A 159 -0.02 10.61 -5.85
CA MET A 159 -1.41 10.79 -5.42
C MET A 159 -1.49 11.02 -3.91
N VAL A 160 -0.69 10.28 -3.14
CA VAL A 160 -0.55 10.48 -1.69
C VAL A 160 0.01 11.88 -1.40
N ALA A 161 1.00 12.35 -2.14
CA ALA A 161 1.55 13.69 -1.96
C ALA A 161 0.51 14.78 -2.24
N MET A 162 -0.31 14.63 -3.29
CA MET A 162 -1.40 15.56 -3.60
C MET A 162 -2.48 15.56 -2.52
N ALA A 163 -2.88 14.39 -2.03
CA ALA A 163 -3.83 14.26 -0.93
C ALA A 163 -3.28 14.93 0.35
N ALA A 164 -2.03 14.69 0.68
CA ALA A 164 -1.38 15.30 1.84
C ALA A 164 -1.36 16.83 1.73
N VAL A 165 -0.96 17.41 0.59
CA VAL A 165 -0.96 18.87 0.41
C VAL A 165 -2.38 19.44 0.54
N HIS A 166 -3.38 18.79 -0.05
CA HIS A 166 -4.78 19.20 0.05
C HIS A 166 -5.28 19.20 1.50
N TRP A 167 -5.05 18.11 2.24
CA TRP A 167 -5.52 17.98 3.62
C TRP A 167 -4.77 18.87 4.60
N LYS A 168 -3.47 19.09 4.39
CA LYS A 168 -2.70 20.08 5.15
C LYS A 168 -3.36 21.47 5.06
N GLY A 169 -3.71 21.89 3.84
CA GLY A 169 -4.42 23.15 3.63
C GLY A 169 -5.81 23.17 4.28
N LYS A 170 -6.53 22.04 4.25
CA LYS A 170 -7.84 21.92 4.91
C LYS A 170 -7.76 22.00 6.42
N PHE A 171 -6.80 21.34 7.07
CA PHE A 171 -6.68 21.35 8.53
C PHE A 171 -6.23 22.71 9.08
N ALA A 172 -5.52 23.50 8.28
CA ALA A 172 -5.19 24.89 8.63
C ALA A 172 -6.41 25.83 8.59
N ASP A 173 -7.48 25.48 7.87
CA ASP A 173 -8.71 26.28 7.82
C ASP A 173 -9.57 26.04 9.08
N LYS A 174 -9.85 27.11 9.82
CA LYS A 174 -10.73 27.08 11.00
C LYS A 174 -12.11 26.50 10.71
N LYS A 175 -12.61 26.60 9.47
CA LYS A 175 -13.91 26.00 9.07
C LYS A 175 -13.91 24.48 9.16
N SER A 176 -12.74 23.84 9.07
CA SER A 176 -12.58 22.39 9.20
C SER A 176 -12.61 21.90 10.64
N LEU A 177 -12.54 22.81 11.61
CA LEU A 177 -12.58 22.50 13.03
C LEU A 177 -14.02 22.52 13.56
N LYS A 178 -14.31 21.67 14.55
CA LYS A 178 -15.53 21.72 15.36
C LYS A 178 -15.64 23.10 15.99
N ALA A 179 -16.87 23.63 16.02
CA ALA A 179 -17.18 24.92 16.63
C ALA A 179 -17.03 24.86 18.16
#